data_AF-A0A939GH17-F1
#
_entry.id   AF-A0A939GH17-F1
#
_cell.length_a   1.000
_cell.length_b   1.000
_cell.length_c   1.000
_cell.angle_alpha   90.00
_cell.angle_beta   90.00
_cell.angle_gamma   90.00
#
_symmetry.space_group_name_H-M   'P 1'
#
loop_
_entity.id
_entity.type
_entity.pdbx_description
1 polymer ?
#
loop_
_entity_poly.entity_id
_entity_poly.type
_entity_poly.pdbx_seq_one_letter_code
_entity_poly.pdbx_strand_id
1 'polypeptide(L)'
;MKTLFAFLLLSGPVIAQTTITVPLEVVNTKHPTLYSQVGTGQSTDLSAFRGVPGNLVEKVLRTANTVRGQASYASFLRGNISQSEWEKTKQGLGQDTTYLSRKPLRHQINTLVGTNTAGQRVLIVDANNNHDFGDDRAFTYPMTLPQIPKQVNGFYDNSIHAVFDTLPAVLVSVEAFDGQQIVQRTVSVKPIPYNTGWTYPDPEQNRFHLSLLANEYRKATTSVLGESVDVLVTTVPGLPYNTHNVTVELREAGKPVNKLLSQGSFQPGYTFILANHVLEITGISQQGDKLSLLDKGVITPTR
;
A
#
# COMPACT_ATOMS: atom_id res chain seq x y z
N MET A 1 -24.69 18.40 66.47
CA MET A 1 -23.43 18.84 65.81
C MET A 1 -23.34 18.12 64.47
N LYS A 2 -23.45 18.83 63.35
CA LYS A 2 -23.28 18.28 61.99
C LYS A 2 -21.96 18.79 61.44
N THR A 3 -21.01 17.88 61.28
CA THR A 3 -19.67 18.16 60.76
C THR A 3 -19.75 18.27 59.24
N LEU A 4 -19.46 19.45 58.69
CA LEU A 4 -19.41 19.71 57.26
C LEU A 4 -18.03 19.26 56.74
N PHE A 5 -17.99 18.17 55.98
CA PHE A 5 -16.80 17.73 55.25
C PHE A 5 -16.68 18.55 53.96
N ALA A 6 -15.75 19.50 53.91
CA ALA A 6 -15.37 20.18 52.68
C ALA A 6 -14.41 19.28 51.90
N PHE A 7 -14.88 18.69 50.81
CA PHE A 7 -14.04 18.04 49.81
C PHE A 7 -13.30 19.13 49.01
N LEU A 8 -12.03 19.38 49.34
CA LEU A 8 -11.12 20.12 48.47
C LEU A 8 -10.76 19.23 47.28
N LEU A 9 -11.45 19.42 46.15
CA LEU A 9 -11.03 18.91 44.86
C LEU A 9 -9.80 19.70 44.42
N LEU A 10 -8.61 19.11 44.65
CA LEU A 10 -7.36 19.55 44.03
C LEU A 10 -7.45 19.25 42.53
N SER A 11 -7.97 20.20 41.75
CA SER A 11 -7.84 20.20 40.30
C SER A 11 -6.38 20.48 39.95
N GLY A 12 -5.59 19.42 39.77
CA GLY A 12 -4.28 19.54 39.14
C GLY A 12 -4.41 20.20 37.77
N PRO A 13 -3.37 20.93 37.31
CA PRO A 13 -3.39 21.54 35.98
C PRO A 13 -3.54 20.45 34.92
N VAL A 14 -4.63 20.49 34.17
CA VAL A 14 -4.81 19.68 32.97
C VAL A 14 -3.82 20.22 31.94
N ILE A 15 -2.73 19.48 31.69
CA ILE A 15 -1.83 19.79 30.59
C ILE A 15 -2.63 19.54 29.31
N ALA A 16 -2.93 20.61 28.57
CA ALA A 16 -3.62 20.52 27.29
C ALA A 16 -2.74 19.77 26.29
N GLN A 17 -3.16 18.56 25.92
CA GLN A 17 -2.52 17.84 24.83
C GLN A 17 -2.86 18.52 23.52
N THR A 18 -1.86 18.75 22.67
CA THR A 18 -2.04 19.40 21.38
C THR A 18 -1.91 18.38 20.27
N THR A 19 -2.92 18.30 19.40
CA THR A 19 -2.87 17.48 18.19
C THR A 19 -2.25 18.29 17.06
N ILE A 20 -1.22 17.74 16.42
CA ILE A 20 -0.54 18.31 15.27
C ILE A 20 -0.93 17.49 14.04
N THR A 21 -1.40 18.15 12.98
CA THR A 21 -1.72 17.50 11.70
C THR A 21 -0.68 17.88 10.67
N VAL A 22 -0.01 16.87 10.10
CA VAL A 22 0.97 17.04 9.03
C VAL A 22 0.32 16.69 7.68
N PRO A 23 0.13 17.67 6.77
CA PRO A 23 -0.34 17.37 5.42
C PRO A 23 0.75 16.63 4.65
N LEU A 24 0.38 15.57 3.93
CA LEU A 24 1.28 14.72 3.17
C LEU A 24 0.96 14.81 1.67
N GLU A 25 2.00 14.92 0.85
CA GLU A 25 1.88 14.87 -0.60
C GLU A 25 2.22 13.48 -1.15
N VAL A 26 1.59 13.12 -2.28
CA VAL A 26 1.89 11.89 -3.02
C VAL A 26 3.18 12.07 -3.79
N VAL A 27 4.10 11.12 -3.64
CA VAL A 27 5.33 11.08 -4.44
C VAL A 27 5.41 9.79 -5.22
N ASN A 28 5.48 9.93 -6.54
CA ASN A 28 5.82 8.83 -7.42
C ASN A 28 7.33 8.61 -7.36
N THR A 29 7.76 7.42 -6.94
CA THR A 29 9.19 7.13 -6.78
C THR A 29 9.75 6.35 -7.95
N LYS A 30 11.07 6.25 -8.06
CA LYS A 30 11.72 5.12 -8.75
C LYS A 30 12.59 4.34 -7.77
N HIS A 31 12.53 4.70 -6.48
CA HIS A 31 13.48 4.24 -5.48
C HIS A 31 13.14 2.81 -5.04
N PRO A 32 14.05 1.85 -5.25
CA PRO A 32 13.73 0.44 -5.12
C PRO A 32 13.47 -0.03 -3.69
N THR A 33 13.88 0.75 -2.69
CA THR A 33 13.62 0.44 -1.27
C THR A 33 12.27 0.98 -0.76
N LEU A 34 11.54 1.74 -1.58
CA LEU A 34 10.31 2.43 -1.19
C LEU A 34 9.07 1.97 -2.00
N TYR A 35 9.24 1.04 -2.94
CA TYR A 35 8.10 0.39 -3.57
C TYR A 35 7.59 -0.73 -2.68
N SER A 36 6.31 -1.03 -2.84
CA SER A 36 5.75 -2.26 -2.30
C SER A 36 5.26 -3.12 -3.47
N GLN A 37 5.61 -4.41 -3.45
CA GLN A 37 5.30 -5.36 -4.52
C GLN A 37 4.06 -6.18 -4.17
N VAL A 38 3.12 -6.29 -5.11
CA VAL A 38 1.92 -7.14 -4.98
C VAL A 38 2.07 -8.35 -5.88
N GLY A 39 1.89 -9.53 -5.31
CA GLY A 39 1.67 -10.75 -6.09
C GLY A 39 0.29 -10.74 -6.74
N THR A 40 0.19 -11.23 -7.97
CA THR A 40 -1.09 -11.35 -8.66
C THR A 40 -1.62 -12.77 -8.60
N GLY A 41 -2.95 -12.92 -8.49
CA GLY A 41 -3.63 -14.18 -8.77
C GLY A 41 -3.76 -14.39 -10.28
N GLN A 42 -3.79 -15.64 -10.74
CA GLN A 42 -4.00 -15.99 -12.15
C GLN A 42 -5.38 -16.60 -12.37
N SER A 43 -6.06 -16.22 -13.46
CA SER A 43 -7.26 -16.88 -13.97
C SER A 43 -7.18 -16.99 -15.50
N THR A 44 -7.76 -18.04 -16.06
CA THR A 44 -8.01 -18.18 -17.51
C THR A 44 -9.43 -17.77 -17.89
N ASP A 45 -10.31 -17.55 -16.91
CA ASP A 45 -11.66 -17.05 -17.14
C ASP A 45 -11.61 -15.54 -17.42
N LEU A 46 -12.00 -15.19 -18.64
CA LEU A 46 -12.09 -13.82 -19.15
C LEU A 46 -13.54 -13.43 -19.47
N SER A 47 -14.53 -14.24 -19.08
CA SER A 47 -15.94 -14.05 -19.46
C SER A 47 -16.54 -12.72 -18.99
N ALA A 48 -16.00 -12.17 -17.90
CA ALA A 48 -16.39 -10.88 -17.34
C ALA A 48 -15.73 -9.68 -18.04
N PHE A 49 -14.81 -9.90 -18.99
CA PHE A 49 -13.99 -8.87 -19.61
C PHE A 49 -14.29 -8.70 -21.10
N ARG A 50 -14.29 -7.45 -21.55
CA ARG A 50 -14.44 -7.04 -22.94
C ARG A 50 -13.11 -6.51 -23.49
N GLY A 51 -13.08 -6.25 -24.80
CA GLY A 51 -11.90 -5.68 -25.46
C GLY A 51 -10.65 -6.55 -25.47
N VAL A 52 -10.77 -7.84 -25.12
CA VAL A 52 -9.66 -8.79 -25.18
C VAL A 52 -9.20 -8.93 -26.64
N PRO A 53 -7.93 -8.63 -26.98
CA PRO A 53 -7.48 -8.68 -28.36
C PRO A 53 -7.53 -10.10 -28.95
N GLY A 54 -8.20 -10.25 -30.09
CA GLY A 54 -8.38 -11.55 -30.77
C GLY A 54 -7.10 -12.18 -31.30
N ASN A 55 -6.03 -11.41 -31.44
CA ASN A 55 -4.71 -11.88 -31.89
C ASN A 55 -3.86 -12.50 -30.75
N LEU A 56 -4.38 -12.58 -29.52
CA LEU A 56 -3.69 -13.26 -28.42
C LEU A 56 -3.98 -14.77 -28.44
N VAL A 57 -2.94 -15.56 -28.74
CA VAL A 57 -2.98 -17.02 -28.82
C VAL A 57 -2.97 -17.69 -27.45
N GLU A 58 -2.31 -17.06 -26.49
CA GLU A 58 -2.31 -17.46 -25.08
C GLU A 58 -2.58 -16.24 -24.22
N LYS A 59 -3.42 -16.37 -23.21
CA LYS A 59 -3.80 -15.25 -22.36
C LYS A 59 -4.28 -15.71 -20.99
N VAL A 60 -3.94 -14.92 -19.99
CA VAL A 60 -4.41 -15.06 -18.62
C VAL A 60 -4.79 -13.70 -18.07
N LEU A 61 -5.73 -13.69 -17.14
CA LEU A 61 -5.99 -12.56 -16.28
C LEU A 61 -5.08 -12.64 -15.06
N ARG A 62 -4.44 -11.52 -14.74
CA ARG A 62 -3.72 -11.29 -13.50
C ARG A 62 -4.45 -10.27 -12.66
N THR A 63 -4.72 -10.61 -11.40
CA THR A 63 -5.49 -9.74 -10.50
C THR A 63 -4.72 -9.45 -9.23
N ALA A 64 -4.57 -8.17 -8.89
CA ALA A 64 -4.07 -7.70 -7.60
C ALA A 64 -5.20 -7.06 -6.81
N ASN A 65 -5.33 -7.40 -5.52
CA ASN A 65 -6.30 -6.75 -4.64
C ASN A 65 -5.64 -5.53 -3.98
N THR A 66 -6.24 -4.36 -4.13
CA THR A 66 -5.80 -3.15 -3.41
C THR A 66 -6.43 -3.04 -2.04
N VAL A 67 -7.54 -3.71 -1.76
CA VAL A 67 -8.10 -3.76 -0.40
C VAL A 67 -7.95 -5.18 0.15
N ARG A 68 -7.05 -5.35 1.13
CA ARG A 68 -6.75 -6.65 1.73
C ARG A 68 -8.04 -7.21 2.36
N GLY A 69 -8.36 -8.46 2.04
CA GLY A 69 -9.56 -9.13 2.57
C GLY A 69 -10.88 -8.80 1.89
N GLN A 70 -10.96 -7.73 1.08
CA GLN A 70 -12.22 -7.31 0.44
C GLN A 70 -12.78 -8.38 -0.52
N ALA A 71 -11.93 -9.06 -1.29
CA ALA A 71 -12.37 -10.14 -2.18
C ALA A 71 -13.00 -11.29 -1.39
N SER A 72 -12.36 -11.73 -0.31
CA SER A 72 -12.87 -12.80 0.56
C SER A 72 -14.16 -12.39 1.26
N TYR A 73 -14.23 -11.13 1.73
CA TYR A 73 -15.45 -10.62 2.36
C TYR A 73 -16.62 -10.54 1.39
N ALA A 74 -16.38 -10.05 0.16
CA ALA A 74 -17.39 -10.04 -0.88
C ALA A 74 -17.87 -11.46 -1.25
N SER A 75 -16.95 -12.43 -1.30
CA SER A 75 -17.30 -13.84 -1.50
C SER A 75 -18.11 -14.43 -0.35
N PHE A 76 -17.79 -14.07 0.90
CA PHE A 76 -18.56 -14.45 2.08
C PHE A 76 -19.99 -13.88 2.02
N LEU A 77 -20.13 -12.58 1.71
CA LEU A 77 -21.44 -11.93 1.57
C LEU A 77 -22.31 -12.54 0.46
N ARG A 78 -21.69 -13.11 -0.59
CA ARG A 78 -22.40 -13.85 -1.65
C ARG A 78 -22.68 -15.32 -1.31
N GLY A 79 -22.20 -15.83 -0.18
CA GLY A 79 -22.32 -17.23 0.19
C GLY A 79 -21.36 -18.17 -0.56
N ASN A 80 -20.35 -17.64 -1.24
CA ASN A 80 -19.35 -18.45 -1.96
C ASN A 80 -18.33 -19.09 -1.01
N ILE A 81 -18.16 -18.53 0.19
CA ILE A 81 -17.38 -19.13 1.29
C ILE A 81 -18.22 -19.14 2.55
N SER A 82 -17.99 -20.13 3.40
CA SER A 82 -18.70 -20.32 4.67
C SER A 82 -18.27 -19.31 5.75
N GLN A 83 -19.08 -19.17 6.80
CA GLN A 83 -18.74 -18.37 7.98
C GLN A 83 -17.41 -18.82 8.60
N SER A 84 -17.16 -20.13 8.69
CA SER A 84 -15.96 -20.65 9.35
C SER A 84 -14.69 -20.36 8.53
N GLU A 85 -14.77 -20.41 7.20
CA GLU A 85 -13.68 -20.00 6.30
C GLU A 85 -13.44 -18.49 6.37
N TRP A 86 -14.52 -17.70 6.46
CA TRP A 86 -14.40 -16.26 6.64
C TRP A 86 -13.73 -15.90 7.97
N GLU A 87 -14.12 -16.50 9.10
CA GLU A 87 -13.49 -16.23 10.40
C GLU A 87 -12.00 -16.59 10.40
N LYS A 88 -11.61 -17.71 9.78
CA LYS A 88 -10.19 -18.08 9.60
C LYS A 88 -9.44 -17.02 8.78
N THR A 89 -10.04 -16.57 7.69
CA THR A 89 -9.46 -15.52 6.84
C THR A 89 -9.30 -14.23 7.64
N LYS A 90 -10.35 -13.79 8.34
CA LYS A 90 -10.36 -12.60 9.18
C LYS A 90 -9.29 -12.64 10.26
N GLN A 91 -9.11 -13.78 10.95
CA GLN A 91 -8.04 -13.97 11.92
C GLN A 91 -6.65 -13.82 11.27
N GLY A 92 -6.42 -14.45 10.11
CA GLY A 92 -5.17 -14.34 9.37
C GLY A 92 -4.88 -12.94 8.80
N LEU A 93 -5.91 -12.11 8.61
CA LEU A 93 -5.74 -10.72 8.21
C LEU A 93 -5.20 -9.84 9.34
N GLY A 94 -5.49 -10.19 10.61
CA GLY A 94 -5.13 -9.36 11.76
C GLY A 94 -5.75 -7.96 11.72
N GLN A 95 -6.84 -7.79 10.98
CA GLN A 95 -7.43 -6.48 10.65
C GLN A 95 -8.86 -6.37 11.17
N ASP A 96 -9.21 -5.14 11.56
CA ASP A 96 -10.59 -4.74 11.76
C ASP A 96 -11.32 -4.68 10.41
N THR A 97 -12.48 -5.33 10.34
CA THR A 97 -13.33 -5.39 9.14
C THR A 97 -14.12 -4.11 8.90
N THR A 98 -14.03 -3.11 9.79
CA THR A 98 -14.70 -1.80 9.67
C THR A 98 -14.48 -1.12 8.31
N TYR A 99 -13.35 -1.39 7.64
CA TYR A 99 -13.01 -0.80 6.34
C TYR A 99 -13.32 -1.70 5.14
N LEU A 100 -14.03 -2.81 5.35
CA LEU A 100 -14.52 -3.66 4.27
C LEU A 100 -15.94 -3.25 3.90
N SER A 101 -16.14 -2.96 2.61
CA SER A 101 -17.46 -2.58 2.10
C SER A 101 -18.35 -3.80 1.96
N ARG A 102 -19.62 -3.65 2.38
CA ARG A 102 -20.70 -4.57 2.02
C ARG A 102 -21.20 -4.37 0.60
N LYS A 103 -21.00 -3.17 0.03
CA LYS A 103 -21.33 -2.84 -1.35
C LYS A 103 -20.16 -3.26 -2.27
N PRO A 104 -20.43 -3.62 -3.54
CA PRO A 104 -19.39 -3.86 -4.52
C PRO A 104 -18.38 -2.70 -4.58
N LEU A 105 -17.10 -3.03 -4.70
CA LEU A 105 -15.97 -2.10 -4.80
C LEU A 105 -15.10 -2.48 -5.99
N ARG A 106 -14.67 -1.50 -6.78
CA ARG A 106 -13.63 -1.65 -7.80
C ARG A 106 -12.23 -1.62 -7.18
N HIS A 107 -11.92 -2.64 -6.37
CA HIS A 107 -10.68 -2.73 -5.59
C HIS A 107 -9.63 -3.66 -6.22
N GLN A 108 -9.86 -4.12 -7.44
CA GLN A 108 -8.99 -5.06 -8.12
C GLN A 108 -8.29 -4.36 -9.28
N ILE A 109 -6.98 -4.55 -9.39
CA ILE A 109 -6.24 -4.16 -10.59
C ILE A 109 -6.15 -5.40 -11.45
N ASN A 110 -6.89 -5.37 -12.55
CA ASN A 110 -6.93 -6.44 -13.53
C ASN A 110 -5.92 -6.16 -14.64
N THR A 111 -5.18 -7.19 -15.03
CA THR A 111 -4.17 -7.08 -16.06
C THR A 111 -4.22 -8.29 -16.96
N LEU A 112 -4.51 -8.09 -18.23
CA LEU A 112 -4.42 -9.12 -19.24
C LEU A 112 -2.94 -9.32 -19.59
N VAL A 113 -2.47 -10.57 -19.52
CA VAL A 113 -1.12 -10.95 -19.95
C VAL A 113 -1.27 -12.06 -20.98
N GLY A 114 -0.60 -11.92 -22.12
CA GLY A 114 -0.71 -12.91 -23.19
C GLY A 114 0.42 -12.90 -24.18
N THR A 115 0.25 -13.63 -25.27
CA THR A 115 1.18 -13.70 -26.41
C THR A 115 0.43 -13.52 -27.69
N ASN A 116 0.91 -12.60 -28.52
CA ASN A 116 0.31 -12.35 -29.82
C ASN A 116 0.75 -13.41 -30.84
N THR A 117 0.08 -13.43 -31.99
CA THR A 117 0.42 -14.31 -33.13
C THR A 117 1.83 -14.11 -33.68
N ALA A 118 2.50 -13.00 -33.37
CA ALA A 118 3.90 -12.73 -33.72
C ALA A 118 4.91 -13.24 -32.67
N GLY A 119 4.45 -13.91 -31.60
CA GLY A 119 5.30 -14.46 -30.55
C GLY A 119 5.78 -13.45 -29.51
N GLN A 120 5.23 -12.24 -29.48
CA GLN A 120 5.58 -11.21 -28.50
C GLN A 120 4.66 -11.28 -27.28
N ARG A 121 5.20 -11.06 -26.08
CA ARG A 121 4.38 -10.90 -24.88
C ARG A 121 3.67 -9.55 -24.90
N VAL A 122 2.40 -9.58 -24.54
CA VAL A 122 1.51 -8.41 -24.46
C VAL A 122 0.96 -8.30 -23.06
N LEU A 123 0.89 -7.09 -22.53
CA LEU A 123 0.27 -6.76 -21.25
C LEU A 123 -0.69 -5.57 -21.42
N ILE A 124 -1.89 -5.67 -20.84
CA ILE A 124 -2.89 -4.59 -20.81
C ILE A 124 -3.41 -4.47 -19.39
N VAL A 125 -3.20 -3.33 -18.75
CA VAL A 125 -3.75 -3.04 -17.41
C VAL A 125 -5.11 -2.36 -17.61
N ASP A 126 -6.15 -2.86 -16.94
CA ASP A 126 -7.47 -2.21 -16.88
C ASP A 126 -7.37 -0.94 -16.04
N ALA A 127 -7.08 0.20 -16.68
CA ALA A 127 -6.67 1.42 -15.99
C ALA A 127 -7.88 2.17 -15.40
N ASN A 128 -9.05 2.07 -16.00
CA ASN A 128 -10.27 2.72 -15.53
C ASN A 128 -11.16 1.77 -14.70
N ASN A 129 -10.78 0.48 -14.61
CA ASN A 129 -11.45 -0.56 -13.85
C ASN A 129 -12.90 -0.77 -14.30
N ASN A 130 -13.09 -0.79 -15.63
CA ASN A 130 -14.39 -1.00 -16.28
C ASN A 130 -14.55 -2.40 -16.89
N HIS A 131 -13.53 -3.26 -16.76
CA HIS A 131 -13.44 -4.58 -17.36
C HIS A 131 -13.47 -4.59 -18.90
N ASP A 132 -12.95 -3.56 -19.55
CA ASP A 132 -12.83 -3.47 -21.00
C ASP A 132 -11.40 -3.11 -21.43
N PHE A 133 -10.60 -4.11 -21.76
CA PHE A 133 -9.21 -3.91 -22.19
C PHE A 133 -9.07 -3.18 -23.54
N GLY A 134 -10.18 -2.92 -24.24
CA GLY A 134 -10.18 -2.31 -25.57
C GLY A 134 -9.94 -0.80 -25.56
N ASP A 135 -10.19 -0.15 -24.42
CA ASP A 135 -9.92 1.28 -24.22
C ASP A 135 -8.57 1.56 -23.51
N ASP A 136 -7.86 0.49 -23.12
CA ASP A 136 -6.59 0.58 -22.43
C ASP A 136 -5.38 0.42 -23.36
N ARG A 137 -4.24 0.94 -22.89
CA ARG A 137 -2.98 0.84 -23.61
C ARG A 137 -2.39 -0.57 -23.49
N ALA A 138 -2.12 -1.19 -24.64
CA ALA A 138 -1.32 -2.39 -24.71
C ALA A 138 0.19 -2.09 -24.68
N PHE A 139 0.93 -2.90 -23.92
CA PHE A 139 2.39 -2.88 -23.86
C PHE A 139 2.95 -4.20 -24.36
N THR A 140 4.07 -4.14 -25.07
CA THR A 140 4.83 -5.32 -25.50
C THR A 140 6.14 -5.41 -24.74
N TYR A 141 6.57 -6.62 -24.39
CA TYR A 141 7.84 -6.84 -23.70
C TYR A 141 8.52 -8.16 -24.13
N PRO A 142 9.86 -8.28 -23.96
CA PRO A 142 10.59 -9.50 -24.27
C PRO A 142 10.15 -10.69 -23.40
N MET A 143 9.97 -11.88 -24.00
CA MET A 143 9.58 -13.09 -23.26
C MET A 143 10.69 -13.61 -22.35
N THR A 144 11.95 -13.43 -22.75
CA THR A 144 13.12 -13.76 -21.95
C THR A 144 13.59 -12.54 -21.19
N LEU A 145 13.94 -12.74 -19.93
CA LEU A 145 14.70 -11.74 -19.17
C LEU A 145 15.96 -11.36 -19.95
N PRO A 146 16.32 -10.07 -20.03
CA PRO A 146 17.69 -9.67 -20.34
C PRO A 146 18.65 -10.46 -19.46
N GLN A 147 19.81 -10.84 -20.00
CA GLN A 147 20.83 -11.60 -19.25
C GLN A 147 21.28 -10.77 -18.04
N ILE A 148 20.75 -11.11 -16.87
CA ILE A 148 21.06 -10.46 -15.59
C ILE A 148 21.80 -11.48 -14.74
N PRO A 149 23.02 -11.16 -14.29
CA PRO A 149 23.76 -12.02 -13.38
C PRO A 149 22.93 -12.33 -12.14
N LYS A 150 22.76 -13.63 -11.87
CA LYS A 150 22.25 -14.08 -10.57
C LYS A 150 23.42 -14.12 -9.59
N GLN A 151 23.16 -13.71 -8.37
CA GLN A 151 24.03 -13.97 -7.23
C GLN A 151 24.11 -15.48 -6.95
N VAL A 152 25.13 -15.88 -6.18
CA VAL A 152 25.41 -17.28 -5.82
C VAL A 152 24.23 -17.95 -5.09
N ASN A 153 23.40 -17.17 -4.42
CA ASN A 153 22.19 -17.61 -3.71
C ASN A 153 20.94 -17.72 -4.62
N GLY A 154 21.08 -17.50 -5.94
CA GLY A 154 19.99 -17.61 -6.91
C GLY A 154 19.12 -16.35 -7.05
N PHE A 155 19.35 -15.31 -6.26
CA PHE A 155 18.67 -14.01 -6.37
C PHE A 155 19.36 -13.15 -7.44
N TYR A 156 18.62 -12.25 -8.10
CA TYR A 156 19.26 -11.29 -8.99
C TYR A 156 19.97 -10.21 -8.18
N ASP A 157 21.09 -9.70 -8.69
CA ASP A 157 21.70 -8.50 -8.11
C ASP A 157 20.87 -7.23 -8.41
N ASN A 158 21.35 -6.06 -7.95
CA ASN A 158 20.68 -4.79 -8.17
C ASN A 158 20.49 -4.43 -9.67
N SER A 159 21.15 -5.11 -10.61
CA SER A 159 20.92 -4.90 -12.05
C SER A 159 19.53 -5.37 -12.51
N ILE A 160 18.79 -6.12 -11.67
CA ILE A 160 17.35 -6.39 -11.88
C ILE A 160 16.50 -5.11 -11.96
N HIS A 161 16.98 -3.99 -11.42
CA HIS A 161 16.29 -2.70 -11.56
C HIS A 161 16.19 -2.24 -13.02
N ALA A 162 17.12 -2.64 -13.89
CA ALA A 162 17.01 -2.37 -15.33
C ALA A 162 15.78 -3.05 -15.95
N VAL A 163 15.35 -4.18 -15.39
CA VAL A 163 14.11 -4.87 -15.79
C VAL A 163 12.87 -4.19 -15.24
N PHE A 164 12.94 -3.61 -14.05
CA PHE A 164 11.83 -2.85 -13.50
C PHE A 164 11.46 -1.65 -14.36
N ASP A 165 12.38 -1.07 -15.14
CA ASP A 165 12.13 0.07 -16.04
C ASP A 165 11.65 -0.32 -17.45
N THR A 166 11.42 -1.61 -17.73
CA THR A 166 10.99 -2.06 -19.07
C THR A 166 9.58 -1.62 -19.44
N LEU A 167 8.69 -1.45 -18.46
CA LEU A 167 7.33 -0.99 -18.67
C LEU A 167 7.06 0.30 -17.89
N PRO A 168 6.32 1.26 -18.47
CA PRO A 168 5.96 2.48 -17.77
C PRO A 168 4.97 2.19 -16.64
N ALA A 169 4.91 3.11 -15.68
CA ALA A 169 3.84 3.09 -14.70
C ALA A 169 2.50 3.41 -15.36
N VAL A 170 1.42 2.81 -14.84
CA VAL A 170 0.03 3.02 -15.24
C VAL A 170 -0.71 3.62 -14.06
N LEU A 171 -1.49 4.67 -14.32
CA LEU A 171 -2.41 5.25 -13.36
C LEU A 171 -3.71 4.45 -13.41
N VAL A 172 -4.07 3.80 -12.31
CA VAL A 172 -5.25 2.94 -12.23
C VAL A 172 -6.28 3.53 -11.28
N SER A 173 -7.53 3.62 -11.74
CA SER A 173 -8.69 4.00 -10.93
C SER A 173 -9.13 2.82 -10.07
N VAL A 174 -9.20 3.04 -8.75
CA VAL A 174 -9.64 2.04 -7.79
C VAL A 174 -10.57 2.69 -6.76
N GLU A 175 -11.35 1.84 -6.11
CA GLU A 175 -12.26 2.23 -5.03
C GLU A 175 -11.83 1.59 -3.70
N ALA A 176 -12.07 2.33 -2.62
CA ALA A 176 -11.94 1.83 -1.25
C ALA A 176 -13.11 2.32 -0.41
N PHE A 177 -13.29 1.74 0.78
CA PHE A 177 -14.30 2.16 1.75
C PHE A 177 -13.62 2.78 2.96
N ASP A 178 -14.01 4.01 3.30
CA ASP A 178 -13.40 4.76 4.41
C ASP A 178 -14.08 4.50 5.77
N GLY A 179 -15.00 3.53 5.82
CA GLY A 179 -15.87 3.25 6.97
C GLY A 179 -17.25 3.90 6.88
N GLN A 180 -17.42 4.89 5.99
CA GLN A 180 -18.69 5.61 5.80
C GLN A 180 -19.17 5.53 4.35
N GLN A 181 -18.27 5.73 3.39
CA GLN A 181 -18.57 5.82 1.97
C GLN A 181 -17.48 5.19 1.10
N ILE A 182 -17.85 4.92 -0.15
CA ILE A 182 -16.89 4.48 -1.17
C ILE A 182 -16.18 5.72 -1.71
N VAL A 183 -14.85 5.69 -1.68
CA VAL A 183 -13.99 6.75 -2.20
C VAL A 183 -13.22 6.25 -3.41
N GLN A 184 -13.18 7.07 -4.46
CA GLN A 184 -12.37 6.82 -5.65
C GLN A 184 -10.95 7.33 -5.46
N ARG A 185 -9.99 6.63 -6.06
CA ARG A 185 -8.59 7.02 -6.05
C ARG A 185 -7.88 6.56 -7.31
N THR A 186 -6.89 7.34 -7.73
CA THR A 186 -5.91 6.92 -8.72
C THR A 186 -4.64 6.42 -8.02
N VAL A 187 -4.18 5.21 -8.37
CA VAL A 187 -2.93 4.63 -7.89
C VAL A 187 -1.94 4.46 -9.04
N SER A 188 -0.67 4.80 -8.82
CA SER A 188 0.39 4.56 -9.81
C SER A 188 0.98 3.17 -9.60
N VAL A 189 0.74 2.25 -10.54
CA VAL A 189 1.29 0.90 -10.50
C VAL A 189 2.26 0.65 -11.65
N LYS A 190 3.34 -0.08 -11.36
CA LYS A 190 4.32 -0.48 -12.37
C LYS A 190 4.26 -1.98 -12.60
N PRO A 191 3.87 -2.44 -13.81
CA PRO A 191 3.88 -3.85 -14.13
C PRO A 191 5.31 -4.41 -14.22
N ILE A 192 5.57 -5.49 -13.49
CA ILE A 192 6.84 -6.22 -13.52
C ILE A 192 6.56 -7.64 -14.02
N PRO A 193 6.78 -7.90 -15.32
CA PRO A 193 6.37 -9.15 -15.95
C PRO A 193 7.41 -10.26 -15.81
N TYR A 194 8.43 -10.05 -15.00
CA TYR A 194 9.53 -11.00 -14.81
C TYR A 194 9.62 -11.42 -13.36
N ASN A 195 9.81 -12.72 -13.15
CA ASN A 195 9.96 -13.27 -11.83
C ASN A 195 11.36 -12.94 -11.29
N THR A 196 11.42 -12.03 -10.31
CA THR A 196 12.66 -11.54 -9.71
C THR A 196 13.00 -12.21 -8.36
N GLY A 197 12.37 -13.34 -8.05
CA GLY A 197 12.61 -14.08 -6.79
C GLY A 197 11.35 -14.58 -6.09
N TRP A 198 10.16 -14.39 -6.67
CA TRP A 198 8.88 -14.89 -6.17
C TRP A 198 8.42 -16.05 -7.05
N THR A 199 8.97 -17.24 -6.86
CA THR A 199 8.58 -18.42 -7.63
C THR A 199 7.23 -18.94 -7.18
N TYR A 200 6.28 -19.01 -8.12
CA TYR A 200 5.06 -19.78 -7.92
C TYR A 200 5.41 -21.28 -7.97
N PRO A 201 4.79 -22.14 -7.15
CA PRO A 201 4.99 -23.59 -7.26
C PRO A 201 4.54 -24.13 -8.62
N ASP A 202 3.53 -23.50 -9.23
CA ASP A 202 2.97 -23.85 -10.53
C ASP A 202 3.81 -23.22 -11.68
N PRO A 203 4.40 -24.03 -12.57
CA PRO A 203 5.14 -23.54 -13.74
C PRO A 203 4.33 -22.65 -14.69
N GLU A 204 3.03 -22.91 -14.85
CA GLU A 204 2.15 -22.09 -15.70
C GLU A 204 1.96 -20.69 -15.08
N GLN A 205 1.93 -20.57 -13.76
CA GLN A 205 1.93 -19.28 -13.09
C GLN A 205 3.26 -18.54 -13.24
N ASN A 206 4.39 -19.23 -13.41
CA ASN A 206 5.66 -18.57 -13.71
C ASN A 206 5.73 -18.09 -15.16
N ARG A 207 5.10 -18.80 -16.10
CA ARG A 207 5.10 -18.47 -17.53
C ARG A 207 4.50 -17.10 -17.85
N PHE A 208 3.44 -16.73 -17.14
CA PHE A 208 2.75 -15.44 -17.25
C PHE A 208 2.96 -14.57 -16.00
N HIS A 209 4.10 -14.74 -15.32
CA HIS A 209 4.39 -14.01 -14.10
C HIS A 209 4.11 -12.53 -14.27
N LEU A 210 3.39 -11.97 -13.29
CA LEU A 210 3.22 -10.55 -13.16
C LEU A 210 3.19 -10.21 -11.68
N SER A 211 4.01 -9.25 -11.30
CA SER A 211 3.83 -8.51 -10.06
C SER A 211 3.60 -7.04 -10.38
N LEU A 212 2.94 -6.34 -9.47
CA LEU A 212 2.72 -4.90 -9.58
C LEU A 212 3.50 -4.21 -8.47
N LEU A 213 4.32 -3.22 -8.82
CA LEU A 213 4.90 -2.32 -7.83
C LEU A 213 3.94 -1.16 -7.64
N ALA A 214 3.40 -0.97 -6.43
CA ALA A 214 2.85 0.34 -6.08
C ALA A 214 4.01 1.32 -5.97
N ASN A 215 3.97 2.32 -6.82
CA ASN A 215 5.08 3.22 -7.04
C ASN A 215 4.86 4.57 -6.35
N GLU A 216 4.22 4.55 -5.19
CA GLU A 216 3.80 5.75 -4.47
C GLU A 216 4.13 5.64 -2.99
N TYR A 217 4.65 6.73 -2.44
CA TYR A 217 4.75 6.95 -1.02
C TYR A 217 4.18 8.35 -0.71
N ARG A 218 4.19 8.70 0.56
CA ARG A 218 3.75 10.01 1.05
C ARG A 218 4.92 10.74 1.68
N LYS A 219 5.02 12.04 1.47
CA LYS A 219 6.02 12.83 2.19
C LYS A 219 5.50 14.18 2.63
N ALA A 220 6.21 14.78 3.57
CA ALA A 220 6.11 16.20 3.87
C ALA A 220 7.45 16.70 4.38
N THR A 221 7.70 18.00 4.18
CA THR A 221 8.68 18.75 4.97
C THR A 221 7.88 19.81 5.73
N THR A 222 7.86 19.75 7.05
CA THR A 222 7.02 20.62 7.88
C THR A 222 7.74 21.06 9.17
N SER A 223 7.20 22.08 9.84
CA SER A 223 7.64 22.44 11.19
C SER A 223 6.77 21.76 12.24
N VAL A 224 7.38 21.02 13.16
CA VAL A 224 6.74 20.41 14.32
C VAL A 224 7.41 20.96 15.57
N LEU A 225 6.66 21.71 16.39
CA LEU A 225 7.19 22.39 17.58
C LEU A 225 8.40 23.30 17.29
N GLY A 226 8.41 23.94 16.12
CA GLY A 226 9.51 24.82 15.68
C GLY A 226 10.66 24.10 14.97
N GLU A 227 10.74 22.77 15.06
CA GLU A 227 11.77 21.96 14.39
C GLU A 227 11.34 21.57 12.98
N SER A 228 12.25 21.64 12.01
CA SER A 228 11.98 21.23 10.63
C SER A 228 12.16 19.72 10.47
N VAL A 229 11.10 19.02 10.07
CA VAL A 229 11.04 17.56 9.99
C VAL A 229 10.61 17.12 8.59
N ASP A 230 11.38 16.18 8.02
CA ASP A 230 10.98 15.40 6.86
C ASP A 230 10.21 14.16 7.32
N VAL A 231 9.00 14.00 6.80
CA VAL A 231 8.10 12.87 7.05
C VAL A 231 8.04 12.03 5.79
N LEU A 232 8.21 10.72 5.93
CA LEU A 232 7.98 9.72 4.89
C LEU A 232 6.91 8.77 5.39
N VAL A 233 5.90 8.45 4.58
CA VAL A 233 4.98 7.35 4.87
C VAL A 233 4.93 6.40 3.69
N THR A 234 5.30 5.15 3.93
CA THR A 234 5.15 4.05 2.99
C THR A 234 4.02 3.15 3.44
N THR A 235 3.42 2.44 2.50
CA THR A 235 2.41 1.42 2.78
C THR A 235 2.68 0.20 1.93
N VAL A 236 2.24 -0.97 2.42
CA VAL A 236 2.00 -2.12 1.53
C VAL A 236 1.00 -1.66 0.45
N PRO A 237 1.09 -2.13 -0.81
CA PRO A 237 0.23 -1.64 -1.87
C PRO A 237 -1.19 -1.97 -1.49
N GLY A 238 -1.99 -0.94 -1.34
CA GLY A 238 -3.38 -1.10 -1.00
C GLY A 238 -3.93 0.03 -0.16
N LEU A 239 -5.25 0.15 -0.24
CA LEU A 239 -6.05 0.98 0.63
C LEU A 239 -6.82 0.09 1.62
N PRO A 240 -7.21 0.66 2.76
CA PRO A 240 -6.87 2.02 3.21
C PRO A 240 -5.47 2.14 3.81
N TYR A 241 -4.92 3.36 3.86
CA TYR A 241 -3.86 3.67 4.84
C TYR A 241 -4.48 3.50 6.23
N ASN A 242 -3.89 2.63 7.03
CA ASN A 242 -4.31 2.41 8.41
C ASN A 242 -3.10 2.12 9.30
N THR A 243 -3.35 2.07 10.59
CA THR A 243 -2.28 1.92 11.60
C THR A 243 -1.50 0.62 11.50
N HIS A 244 -1.99 -0.39 10.77
CA HIS A 244 -1.39 -1.73 10.70
C HIS A 244 -0.60 -1.98 9.41
N ASN A 245 -0.74 -1.13 8.39
CA ASN A 245 -0.13 -1.35 7.07
C ASN A 245 0.74 -0.18 6.59
N VAL A 246 0.98 0.81 7.45
CA VAL A 246 1.83 1.96 7.16
C VAL A 246 3.11 1.90 7.95
N THR A 247 4.16 2.43 7.33
CA THR A 247 5.45 2.69 7.95
C THR A 247 5.71 4.17 7.83
N VAL A 248 5.89 4.84 8.97
CA VAL A 248 6.23 6.25 9.05
C VAL A 248 7.72 6.36 9.36
N GLU A 249 8.44 7.19 8.63
CA GLU A 249 9.80 7.58 8.96
C GLU A 249 9.84 9.09 9.17
N LEU A 250 10.54 9.50 10.23
CA LEU A 250 10.72 10.90 10.60
C LEU A 250 12.22 11.21 10.61
N ARG A 251 12.61 12.31 9.96
CA ARG A 251 13.99 12.73 9.81
C ARG A 251 14.12 14.22 10.05
N GLU A 252 15.28 14.68 10.51
CA GLU A 252 15.58 16.11 10.48
C GLU A 252 15.71 16.57 9.02
N ALA A 253 15.06 17.69 8.70
CA ALA A 253 15.03 18.18 7.32
C ALA A 253 16.45 18.44 6.77
N GLY A 254 16.68 18.00 5.53
CA GLY A 254 17.95 18.23 4.82
C GLY A 254 19.13 17.35 5.24
N LYS A 255 18.93 16.38 6.15
CA LYS A 255 19.95 15.36 6.46
C LYS A 255 19.86 14.15 5.53
N PRO A 256 20.99 13.46 5.23
CA PRO A 256 20.97 12.25 4.40
C PRO A 256 20.04 11.17 4.97
N VAL A 257 19.49 10.34 4.08
CA VAL A 257 18.52 9.24 4.34
C VAL A 257 18.87 8.36 5.56
N ASN A 258 20.15 8.29 5.93
CA ASN A 258 20.68 7.39 6.94
C ASN A 258 20.61 7.95 8.39
N LYS A 259 20.15 9.18 8.60
CA LYS A 259 20.08 9.82 9.92
C LYS A 259 18.62 9.99 10.36
N LEU A 260 18.01 8.87 10.75
CA LEU A 260 16.66 8.85 11.31
C LEU A 260 16.62 9.59 12.66
N LEU A 261 15.50 10.26 12.99
CA LEU A 261 15.28 10.90 14.30
C LEU A 261 15.27 9.87 15.45
N SER A 262 15.10 8.60 15.11
CA SER A 262 15.19 7.43 15.98
C SER A 262 15.48 6.20 15.12
N GLN A 263 16.09 5.15 15.67
CA GLN A 263 16.34 3.93 14.90
C GLN A 263 15.03 3.21 14.52
N GLY A 264 14.50 3.45 13.31
CA GLY A 264 13.53 2.56 12.67
C GLY A 264 12.32 3.22 11.99
N SER A 265 11.53 2.34 11.39
CA SER A 265 10.20 2.55 10.80
C SER A 265 9.12 2.48 11.90
N PHE A 266 8.24 3.48 11.97
CA PHE A 266 7.21 3.55 12.99
C PHE A 266 5.83 3.12 12.49
N GLN A 267 4.99 2.64 13.41
CA GLN A 267 3.56 2.51 13.22
C GLN A 267 2.82 3.53 14.10
N PRO A 268 1.55 3.87 13.82
CA PRO A 268 0.74 4.59 14.79
C PRO A 268 0.67 3.87 16.14
N GLY A 269 0.70 4.65 17.23
CA GLY A 269 0.90 4.23 18.61
C GLY A 269 2.34 4.40 19.11
N TYR A 270 3.32 4.60 18.21
CA TYR A 270 4.71 4.83 18.61
C TYR A 270 4.92 6.25 19.12
N THR A 271 5.76 6.37 20.16
CA THR A 271 6.24 7.64 20.69
C THR A 271 7.70 7.92 20.30
N PHE A 272 8.02 9.19 20.12
CA PHE A 272 9.37 9.66 19.86
C PHE A 272 9.60 11.02 20.53
N ILE A 273 10.86 11.43 20.61
CA ILE A 273 11.24 12.69 21.25
C ILE A 273 11.63 13.70 20.16
N LEU A 274 11.05 14.90 20.21
CA LEU A 274 11.40 16.02 19.34
C LEU A 274 11.33 17.32 20.14
N ALA A 275 12.36 18.17 20.06
CA ALA A 275 12.41 19.44 20.78
C ALA A 275 12.15 19.33 22.30
N ASN A 276 12.59 18.25 22.95
CA ASN A 276 12.28 17.90 24.35
C ASN A 276 10.80 17.57 24.64
N HIS A 277 9.95 17.41 23.63
CA HIS A 277 8.59 16.91 23.78
C HIS A 277 8.50 15.43 23.45
N VAL A 278 7.60 14.72 24.13
CA VAL A 278 7.20 13.35 23.78
C VAL A 278 6.03 13.44 22.82
N LEU A 279 6.25 13.04 21.57
CA LEU A 279 5.20 13.00 20.55
C LEU A 279 4.75 11.55 20.33
N GLU A 280 3.46 11.32 20.09
CA GLU A 280 2.90 10.06 19.63
C GLU A 280 2.38 10.19 18.20
N ILE A 281 2.65 9.22 17.34
CA ILE A 281 1.95 9.09 16.06
C ILE A 281 0.57 8.50 16.33
N THR A 282 -0.49 9.31 16.32
CA THR A 282 -1.83 8.82 16.66
C THR A 282 -2.58 8.23 15.48
N GLY A 283 -2.19 8.55 14.26
CA GLY A 283 -2.81 7.95 13.09
C GLY A 283 -2.39 8.56 11.77
N ILE A 284 -2.96 8.01 10.72
CA ILE A 284 -2.88 8.51 9.35
C ILE A 284 -4.29 8.51 8.77
N SER A 285 -4.62 9.52 7.97
CA SER A 285 -5.88 9.53 7.23
C SER A 285 -5.95 8.33 6.28
N GLN A 286 -7.17 7.90 5.97
CA GLN A 286 -7.42 6.75 5.08
C GLN A 286 -6.83 6.94 3.67
N GLN A 287 -6.72 8.20 3.21
CA GLN A 287 -6.13 8.56 1.93
C GLN A 287 -4.60 8.68 1.98
N GLY A 288 -4.01 8.62 3.18
CA GLY A 288 -2.59 8.84 3.42
C GLY A 288 -2.16 10.29 3.23
N ASP A 289 -3.09 11.24 3.15
CA ASP A 289 -2.83 12.66 2.92
C ASP A 289 -2.59 13.46 4.21
N LYS A 290 -2.76 12.86 5.39
CA LYS A 290 -2.55 13.51 6.69
C LYS A 290 -1.98 12.54 7.72
N LEU A 291 -0.91 12.93 8.41
CA LEU A 291 -0.40 12.25 9.60
C LEU A 291 -0.82 13.04 10.85
N SER A 292 -1.36 12.34 11.85
CA SER A 292 -1.73 12.92 13.14
C SER A 292 -0.67 12.60 14.18
N LEU A 293 -0.20 13.63 14.87
CA LEU A 293 0.71 13.53 16.01
C LEU A 293 0.03 14.11 17.24
N LEU A 294 0.29 13.54 18.42
CA LEU A 294 -0.16 14.04 19.71
C LEU A 294 1.04 14.44 20.55
N ASP A 295 1.07 15.69 20.98
CA ASP A 295 2.04 16.16 21.97
C ASP A 295 1.61 15.73 23.37
N LYS A 296 2.39 14.83 23.98
CA LYS A 296 2.21 14.35 25.36
C LYS A 296 2.89 15.22 26.40
N GLY A 297 3.59 16.27 25.99
CA GLY A 297 4.25 17.25 26.85
C GLY A 297 5.76 17.12 26.90
N VAL A 298 6.37 17.98 27.72
CA VAL A 298 7.82 18.16 27.83
C VAL A 298 8.44 17.10 28.74
N ILE A 299 9.61 16.60 28.35
CA ILE A 299 10.47 15.77 29.21
C ILE A 299 11.08 16.67 30.28
N THR A 300 10.61 16.54 31.52
CA THR A 300 11.26 17.18 32.65
C THR A 300 12.52 16.38 33.00
N PRO A 301 13.73 16.94 32.88
CA PRO A 301 14.93 16.24 33.34
C PRO A 301 14.79 15.97 34.84
N THR A 302 14.82 14.69 35.22
CA THR A 302 14.97 14.30 36.63
C THR A 302 16.28 14.88 37.14
N ARG A 303 16.17 15.81 38.08
CA ARG A 303 17.31 16.35 38.84
C ARG A 303 17.85 15.33 39.82
#